data_AF-A0A7J5BTG3-F1
#
_entry.id   AF-A0A7J5BTG3-F1
#
_cell.length_a   1.000
_cell.length_b   1.000
_cell.length_c   1.000
_cell.angle_alpha   90.00
_cell.angle_beta   90.00
_cell.angle_gamma   90.00
#
_symmetry.space_group_name_H-M   'P 1'
#
loop_
_entity.id
_entity.type
_entity.pdbx_description
1 polymer ?
#
loop_
_entity_poly.entity_id
_entity_poly.type
_entity_poly.pdbx_seq_one_letter_code
_entity_poly.pdbx_strand_id
1 'polypeptide(L)'
;FRSLNFELFIMRHPELRHVRTRVRTPGQNGSRERGFGTLTYERLFLDEIPDALTLVERAEDYRIEHNTERPHEAISWNRPLEVHLGLADPAIPTFETEEILPTT
;
A
#
# COMPACT_ATOMS: atom_id res chain seq x y z
N PHE A 1 -4.61 15.37 -9.74
CA PHE A 1 -5.06 15.35 -11.15
C PHE A 1 -5.24 16.78 -11.68
N ARG A 2 -5.50 16.98 -12.99
CA ARG A 2 -5.70 18.32 -13.59
C ARG A 2 -6.88 18.42 -14.57
N SER A 3 -7.58 17.32 -14.85
CA SER A 3 -8.70 17.33 -15.79
C SER A 3 -9.92 18.03 -15.19
N LEU A 4 -10.69 18.72 -16.04
CA LEU A 4 -11.93 19.38 -15.65
C LEU A 4 -12.92 18.40 -15.01
N ASN A 5 -13.07 17.21 -15.59
CA ASN A 5 -13.98 16.19 -15.06
C ASN A 5 -13.61 15.78 -13.63
N PHE A 6 -12.32 15.70 -13.29
CA PHE A 6 -11.89 15.40 -11.93
C PHE A 6 -12.14 16.57 -10.98
N GLU A 7 -11.97 17.81 -11.43
CA GLU A 7 -12.29 18.98 -10.63
C GLU A 7 -13.79 19.07 -10.34
N LEU A 8 -14.64 18.85 -11.34
CA LEU A 8 -16.10 18.79 -11.17
C LEU A 8 -16.53 17.67 -10.23
N PHE A 9 -15.84 16.52 -10.27
CA PHE A 9 -16.07 15.43 -9.31
C PHE A 9 -15.77 15.92 -7.89
N ILE A 10 -14.58 16.48 -7.64
CA ILE A 10 -14.22 16.99 -6.31
C ILE A 10 -15.19 18.07 -5.82
N MET A 11 -15.66 18.97 -6.68
CA MET A 11 -16.63 20.00 -6.30
C MET A 11 -17.99 19.43 -5.85
N ARG A 12 -18.37 18.24 -6.32
CA ARG A 12 -19.60 17.54 -5.91
C ARG A 12 -19.43 16.75 -4.60
N HIS A 13 -18.19 16.58 -4.15
CA HIS A 13 -17.81 15.79 -2.98
C HIS A 13 -17.14 16.69 -1.94
N PRO A 14 -17.91 17.48 -1.15
CA PRO A 14 -17.35 18.44 -0.19
C PRO A 14 -16.51 17.79 0.93
N GLU A 15 -16.67 16.49 1.15
CA GLU A 15 -15.85 15.67 2.02
C GLU A 15 -14.40 15.48 1.52
N LEU A 16 -14.15 15.76 0.23
CA LEU A 16 -12.84 15.58 -0.40
C LEU A 16 -12.11 16.90 -0.61
N ARG A 17 -10.83 16.94 -0.23
CA ARG A 17 -9.92 18.05 -0.55
C ARG A 17 -8.87 17.60 -1.55
N HIS A 18 -8.85 18.22 -2.73
CA HIS A 18 -7.83 17.95 -3.74
C HIS A 18 -6.56 18.77 -3.47
N VAL A 19 -5.50 18.09 -3.04
CA VAL A 19 -4.17 18.66 -2.84
C VAL A 19 -3.23 18.16 -3.94
N ARG A 20 -2.32 19.04 -4.40
CA ARG A 20 -1.30 18.70 -5.39
C ARG A 20 0.07 19.05 -4.85
N THR A 21 0.99 18.10 -4.96
CA THR A 21 2.41 18.32 -4.67
C THR A 21 3.08 19.09 -5.80
N ARG A 22 4.30 19.58 -5.56
CA ARG A 22 5.07 20.31 -6.57
C ARG A 22 5.40 19.37 -7.74
N VAL A 23 5.42 19.93 -8.94
CA VAL A 23 5.77 19.21 -10.17
C VAL A 23 7.26 18.89 -10.18
N ARG A 24 7.63 17.69 -10.70
CA ARG A 24 9.03 17.22 -10.81
C ARG A 24 9.77 17.26 -9.47
N THR A 25 9.09 16.83 -8.41
CA THR A 25 9.69 16.67 -7.08
C THR A 25 9.52 15.22 -6.63
N PRO A 26 10.36 14.29 -7.14
CA PRO A 26 10.40 12.90 -6.68
C PRO A 26 10.62 12.84 -5.16
N GLY A 27 10.14 11.78 -4.52
CA GLY A 27 10.24 11.60 -3.06
C GLY A 27 9.17 12.37 -2.27
N GLN A 28 8.54 13.39 -2.86
CA GLN A 28 7.47 14.14 -2.17
C GLN A 28 6.23 13.27 -1.92
N ASN A 29 5.98 12.25 -2.76
CA ASN A 29 4.94 11.25 -2.53
C ASN A 29 5.57 9.89 -2.17
N GLY A 30 6.61 9.91 -1.32
CA GLY A 30 7.46 8.76 -1.06
C GLY A 30 6.74 7.49 -0.61
N SER A 31 5.68 7.57 0.19
CA SER A 31 4.89 6.40 0.58
C SER A 31 4.27 5.70 -0.63
N ARG A 32 3.63 6.46 -1.53
CA ARG A 32 3.03 5.93 -2.75
C ARG A 32 4.11 5.41 -3.71
N GLU A 33 5.19 6.15 -3.88
CA GLU A 33 6.32 5.76 -4.73
C GLU A 33 6.93 4.43 -4.27
N ARG A 34 7.15 4.26 -2.96
CA ARG A 34 7.62 2.99 -2.38
C ARG A 34 6.64 1.86 -2.62
N GLY A 35 5.34 2.06 -2.35
CA GLY A 35 4.32 1.03 -2.58
C GLY A 35 4.28 0.53 -4.03
N PHE A 36 4.38 1.45 -5.01
CA PHE A 36 4.50 1.06 -6.42
C PHE A 36 5.79 0.30 -6.73
N GLY A 37 6.92 0.71 -6.13
CA GLY A 37 8.18 -0.01 -6.24
C GLY A 37 8.03 -1.46 -5.76
N THR A 38 7.47 -1.66 -4.58
CA THR A 38 7.27 -3.00 -4.01
C THR A 38 6.40 -3.88 -4.92
N LEU A 39 5.21 -3.42 -5.34
CA LEU A 39 4.36 -4.15 -6.30
C LEU A 39 5.12 -4.53 -7.58
N THR A 40 5.89 -3.58 -8.11
CA THR A 40 6.58 -3.76 -9.39
C THR A 40 7.66 -4.84 -9.29
N TYR A 41 8.56 -4.71 -8.32
CA TYR A 41 9.70 -5.63 -8.19
C TYR A 41 9.30 -7.01 -7.65
N GLU A 42 8.37 -7.07 -6.70
CA GLU A 42 8.00 -8.33 -6.06
C GLU A 42 6.97 -9.14 -6.85
N ARG A 43 6.22 -8.51 -7.77
CA ARG A 43 5.12 -9.19 -8.50
C ARG A 43 5.19 -9.05 -10.01
N LEU A 44 5.42 -7.83 -10.51
CA LEU A 44 5.24 -7.54 -11.93
C LEU A 44 6.48 -7.80 -12.78
N PHE A 45 7.68 -7.74 -12.19
CA PHE A 45 8.96 -7.91 -12.91
C PHE A 45 9.57 -9.31 -12.78
N LEU A 46 8.84 -10.27 -12.20
CA LEU A 46 9.36 -11.63 -12.02
C LEU A 46 9.47 -12.42 -13.33
N ASP A 47 8.54 -12.19 -14.25
CA ASP A 47 8.45 -12.88 -15.54
C ASP A 47 7.56 -12.09 -16.51
N GLU A 48 7.43 -12.57 -17.75
CA GLU A 48 6.68 -11.90 -18.80
C GLU A 48 5.16 -11.90 -18.49
N ILE A 49 4.53 -10.75 -18.67
CA ILE A 49 3.09 -10.58 -18.54
C ILE A 49 2.51 -10.46 -19.97
N PRO A 50 1.82 -11.49 -20.49
CA PRO A 50 1.45 -11.57 -21.89
C PRO A 50 0.32 -10.60 -22.28
N ASP A 51 -0.54 -10.21 -21.34
CA ASP A 51 -1.68 -9.34 -21.60
C ASP A 51 -2.14 -8.57 -20.35
N ALA A 52 -3.11 -7.68 -20.57
CA ALA A 52 -3.66 -6.83 -19.52
C ALA A 52 -4.49 -7.59 -18.48
N LEU A 53 -5.08 -8.75 -18.81
CA LEU A 53 -5.83 -9.55 -17.84
C LEU A 53 -4.87 -10.20 -16.84
N THR A 54 -3.77 -10.78 -17.33
CA THR A 54 -2.72 -11.32 -16.45
C THR A 54 -2.11 -10.22 -15.57
N LEU A 55 -1.95 -8.99 -16.08
CA LEU A 55 -1.50 -7.85 -15.28
C LEU A 55 -2.47 -7.55 -14.13
N VAL A 56 -3.78 -7.52 -14.40
CA VAL A 56 -4.81 -7.25 -13.41
C VAL A 56 -4.83 -8.34 -12.34
N GLU A 57 -4.80 -9.61 -12.75
CA GLU A 57 -4.77 -10.75 -11.82
C GLU A 57 -3.57 -10.65 -10.87
N ARG A 58 -2.36 -10.43 -11.40
CA ARG A 58 -1.16 -10.30 -10.56
C ARG A 58 -1.22 -9.13 -9.59
N ALA A 59 -1.73 -7.99 -10.04
CA ALA A 59 -1.86 -6.80 -9.21
C ALA A 59 -2.90 -6.99 -8.10
N GLU A 60 -4.01 -7.67 -8.39
CA GLU A 60 -5.05 -8.00 -7.40
C GLU A 60 -4.56 -9.03 -6.39
N ASP A 61 -3.89 -10.09 -6.82
CA ASP A 61 -3.29 -11.06 -5.91
C ASP A 61 -2.32 -10.39 -4.93
N TYR A 62 -1.44 -9.53 -5.44
CA TYR A 62 -0.53 -8.75 -4.61
C TYR A 62 -1.29 -7.84 -3.63
N ARG A 63 -2.37 -7.17 -4.09
CA ARG A 63 -3.18 -6.31 -3.23
C ARG A 63 -3.82 -7.10 -2.10
N ILE A 64 -4.31 -8.30 -2.37
CA ILE A 64 -4.91 -9.18 -1.35
C ILE A 64 -3.82 -9.58 -0.35
N GLU A 65 -2.74 -10.22 -0.83
CA GLU A 65 -1.62 -10.67 0.01
C GLU A 65 -1.07 -9.54 0.89
N HIS A 66 -0.78 -8.38 0.31
CA HIS A 66 -0.26 -7.21 1.02
C HIS A 66 -1.18 -6.74 2.15
N ASN A 67 -2.50 -6.74 1.92
CA ASN A 67 -3.44 -6.17 2.87
C ASN A 67 -3.88 -7.17 3.94
N THR A 68 -3.97 -8.46 3.60
CA THR A 68 -4.64 -9.47 4.45
C THR A 68 -3.72 -10.54 4.99
N GLU A 69 -2.53 -10.73 4.42
CA GLU A 69 -1.65 -11.84 4.79
C GLU A 69 -0.30 -11.36 5.30
N ARG A 70 0.33 -10.42 4.60
CA ARG A 70 1.69 -9.96 4.89
C ARG A 70 1.73 -9.10 6.17
N PRO A 71 2.61 -9.43 7.13
CA PRO A 71 2.86 -8.59 8.28
C PRO A 71 3.85 -7.46 7.94
N HIS A 72 3.62 -6.26 8.49
CA HIS A 72 4.45 -5.08 8.22
C HIS A 72 5.12 -4.55 9.48
N GLU A 73 6.44 -4.58 9.53
CA GLU A 73 7.24 -4.14 10.68
C GLU A 73 6.87 -2.72 11.18
N ALA A 74 6.61 -1.79 10.26
CA ALA A 74 6.27 -0.40 10.59
C ALA A 74 4.93 -0.23 11.33
N ILE A 75 4.10 -1.28 11.39
CA ILE A 75 2.84 -1.33 12.14
C ILE A 75 2.83 -2.50 13.13
N SER A 76 3.96 -2.68 13.82
CA SER A 76 4.17 -3.76 14.80
C SER A 76 3.85 -5.14 14.25
N TRP A 77 4.24 -5.38 12.99
CA TRP A 77 4.00 -6.62 12.26
C TRP A 77 2.51 -6.98 12.07
N ASN A 78 1.60 -6.04 12.29
CA ASN A 78 0.19 -6.25 11.99
C ASN A 78 -0.06 -6.24 10.48
N ARG A 79 -1.25 -6.73 10.08
CA ARG A 79 -1.71 -6.69 8.70
C ARG A 79 -2.32 -5.32 8.39
N PRO A 80 -2.02 -4.71 7.23
CA PRO A 80 -2.50 -3.37 6.89
C PRO A 80 -4.02 -3.20 6.95
N LEU A 81 -4.80 -4.20 6.50
CA LEU A 81 -6.26 -4.11 6.51
C LEU A 81 -6.82 -4.07 7.93
N GLU A 82 -6.28 -4.87 8.84
CA GLU A 82 -6.73 -4.94 10.24
C GLU A 82 -6.48 -3.61 10.95
N VAL A 83 -5.31 -3.00 10.73
CA VAL A 83 -5.00 -1.65 11.24
C VAL A 83 -5.93 -0.60 10.64
N HIS A 84 -6.17 -0.63 9.33
CA HIS A 84 -7.05 0.32 8.66
C HIS A 84 -8.50 0.27 9.18
N LEU A 85 -9.00 -0.93 9.47
CA LEU A 85 -10.34 -1.17 10.03
C LEU A 85 -10.42 -0.91 11.55
N GLY A 86 -9.29 -0.60 12.21
CA GLY A 86 -9.23 -0.39 13.66
C GLY A 86 -9.36 -1.68 14.48
N LEU A 87 -9.13 -2.84 13.86
CA LEU A 87 -9.13 -4.15 14.52
C LEU A 87 -7.80 -4.44 15.23
N ALA A 88 -6.72 -3.77 14.82
CA ALA A 88 -5.39 -3.86 15.41
C ALA A 88 -4.84 -2.45 15.67
N ASP A 89 -4.17 -2.26 16.81
CA ASP A 89 -3.43 -1.03 17.10
C ASP A 89 -2.09 -1.08 16.33
N PRO A 90 -1.73 -0.07 15.51
CA PRO A 90 -0.48 -0.08 14.75
C PRO A 90 0.78 -0.10 15.63
N ALA A 91 0.68 0.18 16.92
CA ALA A 91 1.80 0.15 17.87
C ALA A 91 1.88 -1.17 18.66
N ILE A 92 0.85 -2.02 18.64
CA ILE A 92 0.78 -3.24 19.46
C ILE A 92 0.64 -4.46 18.55
N PRO A 93 1.57 -5.44 18.58
CA PRO A 93 1.46 -6.64 17.76
C PRO A 93 0.23 -7.47 18.15
N THR A 94 -0.48 -8.02 17.17
CA THR A 94 -1.65 -8.90 17.38
C THR A 94 -1.28 -10.36 17.65
N PHE A 95 0.00 -10.71 17.58
CA PHE A 95 0.51 -12.05 17.84
C PHE A 95 1.54 -12.03 18.99
N GLU A 96 1.64 -13.17 19.67
CA GLU A 96 2.63 -13.35 20.74
C GLU A 96 4.05 -13.30 20.13
N THR A 97 4.87 -12.39 20.63
CA THR A 97 6.27 -12.29 20.21
C THR A 97 7.12 -13.02 21.23
N GLU A 98 7.74 -14.13 20.84
CA GLU A 98 8.74 -14.81 21.67
C GLU A 98 10.10 -14.09 21.54
N GLU A 99 10.64 -13.61 22.66
CA GLU A 99 12.01 -13.08 22.70
C GLU A 99 13.00 -14.25 22.73
N ILE A 100 13.66 -14.50 21.59
CA ILE A 100 14.72 -15.51 21.49
C ILE A 100 16.03 -14.87 22.00
N LEU A 101 16.34 -15.09 23.28
CA LEU A 101 17.62 -14.68 23.84
C LEU A 101 18.75 -15.60 23.33
N PRO A 102 19.94 -15.07 23.03
CA PRO A 102 21.08 -15.89 22.62
C PRO A 102 21.47 -16.84 23.76
N THR A 103 21.58 -18.13 23.46
CA THR A 103 22.12 -19.13 24.39
C THR A 103 23.65 -19.02 24.38
N THR A 104 24.24 -18.81 25.56
CA THR A 104 25.70 -18.72 25.79
C THR A 104 26.47 -19.91 25.24
#